data_AF-A0A855X000-F1
#
_entry.id   AF-A0A855X000-F1
#
_cell.length_a   1.000
_cell.length_b   1.000
_cell.length_c   1.000
_cell.angle_alpha   90.00
_cell.angle_beta   90.00
_cell.angle_gamma   90.00
#
_symmetry.space_group_name_H-M   'P 1'
#
loop_
_entity.id
_entity.type
_entity.pdbx_description
1 polymer ?
#
loop_
_entity_poly.entity_id
_entity_poly.type
_entity_poly.pdbx_seq_one_letter_code
_entity_poly.pdbx_strand_id
1 'polypeptide(L)' 'MPLRHKQALFIFRRDLRLDDNTGLLAALESSRVVIPVFIFDPRQAGTANPFRGNFSMQFMADSLADLSDQLARKGATLHL' A
#
# COMPACT_ATOMS: atom_id res chain seq x y z
N MET A 1 -14.33 16.69 8.77
CA MET A 1 -13.34 17.24 9.75
C MET A 1 -12.43 18.23 9.05
N PRO A 2 -11.83 19.22 9.74
CA PRO A 2 -10.84 20.08 9.10
C PRO A 2 -9.59 19.26 8.71
N LEU A 3 -9.03 19.57 7.53
CA LEU A 3 -7.76 19.00 7.07
C LEU A 3 -6.65 19.38 8.08
N ARG A 4 -5.97 18.37 8.63
CA ARG A 4 -4.93 18.52 9.64
C ARG A 4 -3.53 18.56 9.04
N HIS A 5 -3.34 17.91 7.90
CA HIS A 5 -2.04 17.72 7.27
C HIS A 5 -2.04 18.16 5.81
N LYS A 6 -0.94 18.77 5.36
CA LYS A 6 -0.75 19.08 3.94
C LYS A 6 -0.55 17.80 3.11
N GLN A 7 0.12 16.82 3.68
CA GLN A 7 0.47 15.57 3.02
C GLN A 7 0.59 14.46 4.06
N ALA A 8 0.16 13.25 3.70
CA ALA A 8 0.37 12.04 4.47
C ALA A 8 0.97 10.93 3.59
N LEU A 9 1.76 10.07 4.22
CA LEU A 9 2.23 8.83 3.63
C LEU A 9 1.35 7.70 4.16
N PHE A 10 0.76 6.92 3.26
CA PHE A 10 0.00 5.73 3.66
C PHE A 10 0.78 4.49 3.25
N ILE A 11 1.28 3.74 4.24
CA ILE A 11 2.10 2.55 4.02
C ILE A 11 1.20 1.31 4.05
N PHE A 12 0.91 0.79 2.86
CA PHE A 12 0.30 -0.53 2.70
C PHE A 12 1.24 -1.62 3.22
N ARG A 13 0.68 -2.58 3.96
CA ARG A 13 1.43 -3.76 4.44
C ARG A 13 0.76 -5.02 3.95
N ARG A 14 -0.04 -5.68 4.80
CA ARG A 14 -0.79 -6.90 4.42
C ARG A 14 -2.20 -6.59 3.91
N ASP A 15 -2.56 -5.32 3.96
CA ASP A 15 -3.87 -4.75 3.65
C ASP A 15 -3.86 -4.11 2.26
N LEU A 16 -3.48 -4.86 1.22
CA LEU A 16 -3.40 -4.41 -0.17
C LEU A 16 -4.79 -4.18 -0.80
N ARG A 17 -5.58 -3.29 -0.22
CA ARG A 17 -6.97 -3.00 -0.62
C ARG A 17 -7.31 -1.54 -0.37
N LEU A 18 -8.17 -0.98 -1.23
CA LEU A 18 -8.73 0.35 -1.06
C LEU A 18 -10.04 0.32 -0.26
N ASP A 19 -10.88 -0.67 -0.53
CA ASP A 19 -12.18 -0.83 0.13
C ASP A 19 -12.01 -1.31 1.58
N ASP A 20 -12.85 -0.76 2.46
CA ASP A 20 -12.85 -1.09 3.89
C ASP A 20 -11.44 -1.04 4.54
N ASN A 21 -10.70 0.02 4.21
CA ASN A 21 -9.43 0.35 4.82
C ASN A 21 -9.57 1.62 5.68
N THR A 22 -9.87 1.42 6.96
CA THR A 22 -10.10 2.51 7.93
C THR A 22 -8.87 3.41 8.11
N GLY A 23 -7.66 2.86 7.98
CA GLY A 23 -6.43 3.64 8.02
C GLY A 23 -6.28 4.56 6.82
N LEU A 24 -6.57 4.05 5.62
CA LEU A 24 -6.56 4.85 4.40
C LEU A 24 -7.64 5.93 4.44
N LEU A 25 -8.85 5.58 4.90
CA LEU A 25 -9.95 6.53 5.08
C LEU A 25 -9.53 7.68 6.02
N ALA A 26 -8.95 7.37 7.19
CA ALA A 26 -8.49 8.38 8.12
C ALA A 26 -7.39 9.28 7.53
N ALA A 27 -6.48 8.72 6.72
CA ALA A 27 -5.44 9.50 6.02
C ALA A 27 -6.06 10.47 5.01
N LEU A 28 -7.04 10.01 4.22
CA LEU A 28 -7.76 10.81 3.23
C LEU A 28 -8.61 11.92 3.88
N GLU A 29 -9.24 11.64 5.01
CA GLU A 29 -10.06 12.63 5.73
C GLU A 29 -9.23 13.71 6.44
N SER A 30 -7.99 13.39 6.84
CA SER A 30 -7.13 14.27 7.61
C SER A 30 -6.08 15.02 6.79
N SER A 31 -5.90 14.67 5.51
CA SER A 31 -4.77 15.15 4.69
C SER A 31 -5.20 15.65 3.31
N ARG A 32 -4.59 16.74 2.84
CA ARG A 32 -4.88 17.27 1.49
C ARG A 32 -4.37 16.35 0.39
N VAL A 33 -3.25 15.67 0.62
CA VAL A 33 -2.62 14.72 -0.30
C VAL A 33 -2.25 13.47 0.48
N VAL A 34 -2.55 12.30 -0.07
CA VAL A 34 -2.10 11.01 0.47
C VAL A 34 -1.23 10.32 -0.58
N ILE A 35 -0.02 9.94 -0.18
CA ILE A 35 0.93 9.22 -1.02
C ILE A 35 0.90 7.74 -0.61
N PRO A 36 0.37 6.84 -1.45
CA PRO A 36 0.34 5.42 -1.17
C PRO A 36 1.72 4.80 -1.44
N VAL A 37 2.21 4.04 -0.46
CA VAL A 37 3.51 3.38 -0.52
C VAL A 37 3.38 1.93 -0.08
N PHE A 38 4.11 1.05 -0.73
CA PHE A 38 4.45 -0.27 -0.22
C PHE A 38 5.97 -0.33 -0.04
N ILE A 39 6.46 -1.09 0.94
CA ILE A 39 7.90 -1.23 1.20
C ILE A 39 8.24 -2.70 1.20
N PHE A 40 9.15 -3.12 0.31
CA PHE A 40 9.70 -4.47 0.34
C PHE A 40 10.70 -4.63 1.50
N ASP A 41 10.21 -5.14 2.62
CA ASP A 41 11.06 -5.46 3.77
C ASP A 41 11.95 -6.68 3.45
N PRO A 42 13.29 -6.57 3.49
CA PRO A 42 14.19 -7.69 3.22
C PRO A 42 14.03 -8.86 4.20
N ARG A 43 13.50 -8.61 5.41
CA ARG A 43 13.18 -9.66 6.38
C ARG A 43 11.99 -10.52 5.93
N GLN A 44 11.13 -9.98 5.06
CA GLN A 44 9.97 -10.67 4.51
C GLN A 44 10.26 -11.23 3.11
N ALA A 45 10.76 -10.39 2.20
CA ALA A 45 10.92 -10.70 0.79
C ALA A 45 12.31 -11.24 0.41
N GLY A 46 13.29 -11.08 1.29
CA GLY A 46 14.68 -11.49 1.06
C GLY A 46 14.88 -13.00 1.09
N THR A 47 15.96 -13.45 0.45
CA THR A 47 16.33 -14.87 0.35
C THR A 47 16.73 -15.50 1.69
N ALA A 48 17.09 -14.68 2.69
CA ALA A 48 17.41 -15.13 4.03
C ALA A 48 16.18 -15.52 4.87
N ASN A 49 14.95 -15.23 4.39
CA ASN A 49 13.73 -15.60 5.10
C ASN A 49 13.38 -17.08 4.88
N PRO A 50 13.42 -17.94 5.92
CA PRO A 50 13.12 -19.37 5.78
C PRO A 50 11.63 -19.64 5.47
N PHE A 51 10.75 -18.67 5.71
CA PHE A 51 9.31 -18.77 5.44
C PHE A 51 8.92 -18.16 4.07
N ARG A 52 9.90 -17.75 3.24
CA ARG A 52 9.65 -17.20 1.92
C ARG A 52 9.25 -18.30 0.93
N GLY A 53 7.99 -18.29 0.50
CA GLY A 53 7.48 -19.15 -0.57
C GLY A 53 7.44 -18.44 -1.92
N ASN A 54 7.79 -19.13 -3.01
CA ASN A 54 7.70 -18.56 -4.36
C ASN A 54 6.26 -18.18 -4.73
N PHE A 55 5.28 -19.04 -4.41
CA PHE A 55 3.87 -18.76 -4.68
C PHE A 55 3.34 -17.56 -3.88
N SER A 56 3.74 -17.41 -2.61
CA SER A 56 3.36 -16.24 -1.82
C SER A 56 3.99 -14.96 -2.34
N MET A 57 5.21 -15.02 -2.87
CA MET A 57 5.87 -13.86 -3.49
C MET A 57 5.18 -13.46 -4.79
N GLN A 58 4.82 -14.43 -5.63
CA GLN A 58 4.08 -14.16 -6.87
C GLN A 58 2.70 -13.56 -6.54
N PHE A 59 1.96 -14.16 -5.61
CA PHE A 59 0.66 -13.64 -5.19
C PHE A 59 0.74 -12.20 -4.65
N MET A 60 1.79 -11.88 -3.89
CA MET A 60 2.04 -10.51 -3.43
C MET A 60 2.31 -9.55 -4.58
N ALA A 61 3.14 -9.95 -5.57
CA ALA A 61 3.41 -9.14 -6.74
C ALA A 61 2.14 -8.88 -7.57
N ASP A 62 1.32 -9.91 -7.79
CA ASP A 62 0.04 -9.81 -8.50
C ASP A 62 -0.93 -8.88 -7.74
N SER A 63 -1.00 -9.00 -6.41
CA SER A 63 -1.84 -8.13 -5.56
C SER A 63 -1.38 -6.67 -5.58
N LEU A 64 -0.06 -6.42 -5.64
CA LEU A 64 0.49 -5.07 -5.75
C LEU A 64 0.21 -4.46 -7.13
N ALA A 65 0.27 -5.26 -8.19
CA ALA A 65 -0.11 -4.83 -9.54
C ALA A 65 -1.59 -4.44 -9.60
N ASP A 66 -2.48 -5.27 -9.06
CA ASP A 66 -3.91 -4.96 -8.98
C ASP A 66 -4.18 -3.69 -8.14
N LEU A 67 -3.54 -3.55 -6.97
CA LEU A 67 -3.66 -2.34 -6.15
C LEU A 67 -3.18 -1.09 -6.91
N SER A 68 -2.07 -1.20 -7.65
CA SER A 68 -1.54 -0.12 -8.48
C SER A 68 -2.54 0.29 -9.56
N ASP A 69 -3.18 -0.67 -10.24
CA ASP A 69 -4.21 -0.41 -11.24
C ASP A 69 -5.46 0.26 -10.63
N GLN A 70 -5.89 -0.20 -9.47
CA GLN A 70 -7.00 0.43 -8.74
C GLN A 70 -6.69 1.88 -8.35
N LEU A 71 -5.47 2.17 -7.91
CA LEU A 71 -5.02 3.53 -7.59
C LEU A 71 -4.91 4.39 -8.85
N ALA A 72 -4.38 3.85 -9.95
CA ALA A 72 -4.27 4.54 -11.23
C ALA A 72 -5.64 4.97 -11.77
N ARG A 73 -6.66 4.11 -11.65
CA ARG A 73 -8.06 4.45 -12.00
C ARG A 73 -8.63 5.62 -11.18
N LYS A 74 -8.06 5.90 -10.00
CA LYS A 74 -8.40 7.04 -9.15
C LYS A 74 -7.45 8.24 -9.30
N GLY A 75 -6.50 8.18 -10.25
CA GLY A 75 -5.51 9.24 -10.49
C GLY A 75 -4.36 9.27 -9.47
N ALA A 76 -4.12 8.16 -8.76
CA ALA A 76 -3.01 8.02 -7.81
C ALA A 76 -1.96 7.04 -8.34
N THR A 77 -0.77 7.04 -7.76
CA THR A 77 0.34 6.14 -8.12
C THR A 77 0.85 5.44 -6.86
N LEU A 78 0.92 4.11 -6.89
CA LEU A 78 1.56 3.33 -5.84
C LEU A 78 3.08 3.44 -5.97
N HIS A 79 3.76 3.85 -4.89
CA HIS A 79 5.21 3.81 -4.80
C HIS A 79 5.67 2.53 -4.10
N LEU A 80 6.74 1.91 -4.59
CA LEU A 80 7.29 0.64 -4.09
C LEU A 80 8.69 0.81 -3.48
#